data_AF-A0A124IAU1-F1
#
_entry.id   AF-A0A124IAU1-F1
#
_cell.length_a   1.000
_cell.length_b   1.000
_cell.length_c   1.000
_cell.angle_alpha   90.00
_cell.angle_beta   90.00
_cell.angle_gamma   90.00
#
_symmetry.space_group_name_H-M   'P 1'
#
loop_
_entity.id
_entity.type
_entity.pdbx_description
1 polymer ?
#
loop_
_entity_poly.entity_id
_entity_poly.type
_entity_poly.pdbx_seq_one_letter_code
_entity_poly.pdbx_strand_id
1 'polypeptide(L)'
;MAEVRDRADRAPRTVYDLTVSGLHTFYAVAGSTPVLVHNCNDIVLDGAKFPGLAHTITEHVTPDRLAAEALAAQKTAKYGRDTPNSVWVNQDTAQKVVDAALKDKASMITNWLRGNKTELDWSGFFGPRDSSLGTVYYANGTAAGRAPTAAGNGYYIKLVRAPKGPGIPKHPRGYYVQTCYPK
;
A
#
# COMPACT_ATOMS: atom_id res chain seq x y z
N MET A 1 -37.61 2.34 -3.81
CA MET A 1 -36.68 3.42 -4.21
C MET A 1 -35.86 3.77 -2.98
N ALA A 2 -34.55 3.54 -2.95
CA ALA A 2 -33.75 3.74 -1.75
C ALA A 2 -32.90 5.01 -1.90
N GLU A 3 -33.49 6.10 -1.43
CA GLU A 3 -32.88 7.41 -1.22
C GLU A 3 -31.77 7.28 -0.15
N VAL A 4 -30.58 7.82 -0.41
CA VAL A 4 -29.54 7.95 0.61
C VAL A 4 -29.98 9.04 1.58
N ARG A 5 -30.55 8.63 2.70
CA ARG A 5 -30.87 9.54 3.81
C ARG A 5 -29.56 9.96 4.46
N ASP A 6 -29.13 11.18 4.18
CA ASP A 6 -28.08 11.83 4.95
C ASP A 6 -28.56 11.95 6.41
N ARG A 7 -27.76 11.48 7.37
CA ARG A 7 -28.06 11.67 8.80
C ARG A 7 -27.55 13.04 9.21
N ALA A 8 -28.25 14.08 8.76
CA ALA A 8 -27.95 15.48 9.08
C ALA A 8 -28.29 15.88 10.54
N ASP A 9 -28.59 14.93 11.43
CA ASP A 9 -29.02 15.18 12.81
C ASP A 9 -27.88 15.31 13.82
N ARG A 10 -26.68 15.75 13.41
CA ARG A 10 -25.63 16.07 14.39
C ARG A 10 -24.98 17.40 14.08
N ALA A 11 -25.03 18.29 15.07
CA ALA A 11 -24.21 19.48 15.10
C ALA A 11 -22.76 19.11 14.75
N PRO A 12 -22.05 19.94 13.96
CA PRO A 12 -20.63 19.77 13.69
C PRO A 12 -19.89 19.53 15.01
N ARG A 13 -19.16 18.42 15.08
CA ARG A 13 -18.39 18.03 16.26
C ARG A 13 -16.92 18.12 15.92
N THR A 14 -16.12 18.63 16.85
CA THR A 14 -14.67 18.48 16.75
C THR A 14 -14.32 17.00 16.81
N VAL A 15 -13.61 16.53 15.80
CA VAL A 15 -13.02 15.19 15.77
C VAL A 15 -11.53 15.31 16.09
N TYR A 16 -10.99 14.33 16.79
CA TYR A 16 -9.57 14.28 17.14
C TYR A 16 -8.96 13.04 16.50
N ASP A 17 -7.87 13.24 15.77
CA ASP A 17 -7.06 12.16 15.24
C ASP A 17 -5.99 11.77 16.27
N LEU A 18 -5.82 10.46 16.47
CA LEU A 18 -4.82 9.90 17.37
C LEU A 18 -3.69 9.31 16.53
N THR A 19 -2.53 9.95 16.58
CA THR A 19 -1.28 9.36 16.08
C THR A 19 -0.60 8.63 17.23
N VAL A 20 -0.62 7.30 17.19
CA VAL A 20 0.10 6.45 18.14
C VAL A 20 1.25 5.79 17.40
N SER A 21 2.43 5.66 18.01
CA SER A 21 3.58 4.94 17.46
C SER A 21 3.79 3.60 18.19
N GLY A 22 4.17 2.53 17.47
CA GLY A 22 4.51 1.21 18.06
C GLY A 22 3.37 0.17 18.03
N LEU A 23 3.44 -0.89 18.86
CA LEU A 23 2.49 -2.01 18.80
C LEU A 23 1.03 -1.55 19.01
N HIS A 24 0.23 -1.61 17.93
CA HIS A 24 -1.12 -1.05 17.88
C HIS A 24 -2.19 -2.04 18.38
N THR A 25 -2.36 -2.11 19.70
CA THR A 25 -3.66 -2.45 20.30
C THR A 25 -4.06 -1.29 21.20
N PHE A 26 -4.88 -0.38 20.69
CA PHE A 26 -5.46 0.70 21.50
C PHE A 26 -6.89 0.35 21.87
N TYR A 27 -7.23 0.57 23.14
CA TYR A 27 -8.57 0.39 23.66
C TYR A 27 -9.33 1.72 23.52
N ALA A 28 -10.25 1.79 22.55
CA ALA A 28 -11.11 2.95 22.37
C ALA A 28 -12.49 2.66 22.98
N VAL A 29 -12.92 3.52 23.91
CA VAL A 29 -14.24 3.45 24.54
C VAL A 29 -15.14 4.51 23.90
N ALA A 30 -16.23 4.07 23.26
CA ALA A 30 -17.30 4.97 22.82
C ALA A 30 -18.44 4.89 23.85
N GLY A 31 -18.43 5.79 24.85
CA GLY A 31 -19.39 5.73 25.96
C GLY A 31 -19.08 4.57 26.92
N SER A 32 -19.89 3.51 26.92
CA SER A 32 -19.67 2.29 27.72
C SER A 32 -19.39 1.04 26.88
N THR A 33 -19.29 1.19 25.56
CA THR A 33 -19.12 0.05 24.64
C THR A 33 -17.67 -0.01 24.16
N PRO A 34 -16.94 -1.11 24.46
CA PRO A 34 -15.62 -1.31 23.89
C PRO A 34 -15.75 -1.58 22.39
N VAL A 35 -15.04 -0.79 21.57
CA VAL A 35 -14.96 -1.00 20.13
C VAL A 35 -13.57 -1.54 19.80
N LEU A 36 -13.51 -2.77 19.28
CA LEU A 36 -12.28 -3.37 18.77
C LEU A 36 -12.07 -2.89 17.34
N VAL A 37 -11.11 -2.00 17.12
CA VAL A 37 -10.74 -1.53 15.77
C VAL A 37 -9.57 -2.37 15.28
N HIS A 38 -9.78 -3.15 14.22
CA HIS A 38 -8.72 -3.93 13.56
C HIS A 38 -8.30 -3.20 12.28
N ASN A 39 -7.18 -2.48 12.32
CA ASN A 39 -6.53 -2.05 11.09
C ASN A 39 -5.66 -3.22 10.62
N CYS A 40 -6.08 -3.88 9.54
CA CYS A 40 -5.41 -5.05 9.02
C CYS A 40 -4.23 -4.61 8.13
N ASN A 41 -3.14 -5.38 8.14
CA ASN A 41 -1.97 -5.26 7.26
C ASN A 41 -1.19 -3.94 7.36
N ASP A 42 -0.65 -3.65 8.53
CA ASP A 42 0.32 -2.56 8.66
C ASP A 42 1.56 -2.83 7.78
N ILE A 43 1.60 -2.16 6.62
CA ILE A 43 2.71 -2.25 5.67
C ILE A 43 4.02 -1.81 6.37
N VAL A 44 3.93 -0.97 7.42
CA VAL A 44 5.06 -0.45 8.21
C VAL A 44 5.66 -1.56 9.07
N LEU A 45 4.82 -2.39 9.69
CA LEU A 45 5.25 -3.59 10.42
C LEU A 45 5.92 -4.62 9.52
N ASP A 46 5.45 -4.81 8.29
CA ASP A 46 6.07 -5.73 7.33
C ASP A 46 7.43 -5.21 6.83
N GLY A 47 7.54 -3.89 6.58
CA GLY A 47 8.82 -3.24 6.26
C GLY A 47 9.84 -3.29 7.40
N ALA A 48 9.40 -3.18 8.66
CA ALA A 48 10.25 -3.28 9.85
C ALA A 48 10.66 -4.73 10.17
N LYS A 49 9.80 -5.72 9.88
CA LYS A 49 10.08 -7.15 10.14
C LYS A 49 10.91 -7.81 9.05
N PHE A 50 10.92 -7.27 7.83
CA PHE A 50 11.70 -7.80 6.70
C PHE A 50 12.45 -6.68 5.95
N PRO A 51 13.46 -6.05 6.57
CA PRO A 51 14.24 -4.99 5.94
C PRO A 51 14.88 -5.51 4.63
N GLY A 52 14.63 -4.81 3.52
CA GLY A 52 15.15 -5.16 2.19
C GLY A 52 14.35 -6.19 1.39
N LEU A 53 13.22 -6.69 1.90
CA LEU A 53 12.35 -7.64 1.18
C LEU A 53 10.95 -7.07 0.88
N ALA A 54 10.44 -6.15 1.69
CA ALA A 54 9.22 -5.39 1.45
C ALA A 54 9.59 -3.94 1.10
N HIS A 55 9.43 -3.55 -0.17
CA HIS A 55 9.84 -2.24 -0.69
C HIS A 55 8.66 -1.26 -0.85
N THR A 56 7.42 -1.71 -0.60
CA THR A 56 6.19 -0.91 -0.77
C THR A 56 6.25 0.47 -0.10
N ILE A 57 6.75 0.55 1.14
CA ILE A 57 6.78 1.83 1.87
C ILE A 57 7.91 2.73 1.41
N THR A 58 9.11 2.17 1.28
CA THR A 58 10.32 2.93 0.98
C THR A 58 10.33 3.45 -0.46
N GLU A 59 9.76 2.71 -1.41
CA GLU A 59 9.83 3.10 -2.83
C GLU A 59 8.59 3.84 -3.34
N HIS A 60 7.44 3.68 -2.67
CA HIS A 60 6.17 4.13 -3.23
C HIS A 60 5.34 4.99 -2.29
N VAL A 61 5.53 4.97 -0.97
CA VAL A 61 4.70 5.76 -0.04
C VAL A 61 5.40 7.02 0.45
N THR A 62 6.69 6.91 0.73
CA THR A 62 7.46 7.95 1.43
C THR A 62 8.50 8.74 0.62
N PRO A 63 8.93 8.35 -0.61
CA PRO A 63 9.97 9.12 -1.26
C PRO A 63 9.45 10.51 -1.65
N ASP A 64 10.25 11.53 -1.35
CA ASP A 64 10.07 12.82 -1.98
C ASP A 64 10.34 12.73 -3.49
N ARG A 65 10.06 13.81 -4.21
CA ARG A 65 10.22 13.86 -5.66
C ARG A 65 11.64 13.49 -6.12
N LEU A 66 12.67 14.02 -5.47
CA LEU A 66 14.07 13.78 -5.86
C LEU A 66 14.45 12.32 -5.63
N ALA A 67 14.02 11.73 -4.51
CA ALA A 67 14.21 10.32 -4.22
C ALA A 67 13.46 9.43 -5.23
N ALA A 68 12.24 9.80 -5.63
CA ALA A 68 11.47 9.05 -6.62
C ALA A 68 12.12 9.09 -8.03
N GLU A 69 12.62 10.25 -8.45
CA GLU A 69 13.37 10.41 -9.70
C GLU A 69 14.69 9.63 -9.66
N ALA A 70 15.42 9.67 -8.54
CA ALA A 70 16.65 8.89 -8.34
C ALA A 70 16.39 7.37 -8.39
N LEU A 71 15.31 6.89 -7.78
CA LEU A 71 14.89 5.48 -7.87
C LEU A 71 14.53 5.10 -9.31
N ALA A 72 13.85 5.96 -10.05
CA ALA A 72 13.55 5.73 -11.46
C ALA A 72 14.84 5.64 -12.30
N ALA A 73 15.83 6.50 -12.03
CA ALA A 73 17.14 6.46 -12.68
C ALA A 73 17.90 5.16 -12.37
N GLN A 74 17.93 4.74 -11.10
CA GLN A 74 18.55 3.48 -10.69
C GLN A 74 17.88 2.27 -11.35
N LYS A 75 16.54 2.23 -11.38
CA LYS A 75 15.78 1.15 -12.04
C LYS A 75 16.09 1.12 -13.54
N THR A 76 16.08 2.28 -14.19
CA THR A 76 16.36 2.40 -15.62
C THR A 76 17.77 1.95 -15.97
N ALA A 77 18.78 2.36 -15.20
CA ALA A 77 20.16 1.89 -15.36
C ALA A 77 20.29 0.38 -15.15
N LYS A 78 19.61 -0.17 -14.13
CA LYS A 78 19.64 -1.61 -13.82
C LYS A 78 19.02 -2.47 -14.92
N TYR A 79 17.88 -2.05 -15.47
CA TYR A 79 17.12 -2.85 -16.45
C TYR A 79 17.43 -2.51 -17.90
N GLY A 80 18.26 -1.48 -18.17
CA GLY A 80 18.59 -1.04 -19.52
C GLY A 80 17.41 -0.50 -20.33
N ARG A 81 16.29 -0.15 -19.66
CA ARG A 81 15.06 0.37 -20.27
C ARG A 81 14.38 1.36 -19.32
N ASP A 82 13.68 2.34 -19.86
CA ASP A 82 12.93 3.33 -19.06
C ASP A 82 11.98 2.63 -18.09
N THR A 83 12.30 2.73 -16.81
CA THR A 83 11.61 2.05 -15.72
C THR A 83 11.23 3.09 -14.67
N PRO A 84 10.02 3.69 -14.77
CA PRO A 84 9.59 4.74 -13.87
C PRO A 84 9.37 4.26 -12.44
N ASN A 85 9.33 5.22 -11.51
CA ASN A 85 8.91 5.00 -10.13
C ASN A 85 7.63 5.79 -9.85
N SER A 86 6.58 5.14 -9.37
CA SER A 86 5.35 5.82 -8.98
C SER A 86 5.25 5.93 -7.45
N VAL A 87 4.63 7.02 -6.99
CA VAL A 87 4.49 7.36 -5.57
C VAL A 87 3.02 7.63 -5.26
N TRP A 88 2.51 7.03 -4.19
CA TRP A 88 1.16 7.21 -3.68
C TRP A 88 0.91 8.67 -3.29
N VAL A 89 -0.33 9.13 -3.43
CA VAL A 89 -0.72 10.47 -2.96
C VAL A 89 -0.53 10.67 -1.46
N ASN A 90 -0.67 9.60 -0.66
CA ASN A 90 -0.39 9.55 0.77
C ASN A 90 -0.43 8.10 1.29
N GLN A 91 0.05 7.92 2.52
CA GLN A 91 0.10 6.62 3.21
C GLN A 91 -1.28 6.00 3.45
N ASP A 92 -2.30 6.80 3.79
CA ASP A 92 -3.66 6.30 4.03
C ASP A 92 -4.27 5.68 2.77
N THR A 93 -4.04 6.32 1.60
CA THR A 93 -4.48 5.80 0.31
C THR A 93 -3.75 4.50 -0.04
N ALA A 94 -2.43 4.45 0.17
CA ALA A 94 -1.65 3.23 -0.05
C ALA A 94 -2.18 2.06 0.79
N GLN A 95 -2.45 2.30 2.08
CA GLN A 95 -3.00 1.29 2.99
C GLN A 95 -4.38 0.81 2.53
N LYS A 96 -5.30 1.73 2.22
CA LYS A 96 -6.65 1.41 1.74
C LYS A 96 -6.63 0.56 0.47
N VAL A 97 -5.74 0.86 -0.47
CA VAL A 97 -5.62 0.12 -1.73
C VAL A 97 -5.09 -1.29 -1.48
N VAL A 98 -4.06 -1.45 -0.64
CA VAL A 98 -3.53 -2.77 -0.27
C VAL A 98 -4.60 -3.61 0.42
N ASP A 99 -5.34 -3.06 1.37
CA ASP A 99 -6.39 -3.78 2.07
C ASP A 99 -7.53 -4.21 1.15
N ALA A 100 -7.97 -3.31 0.26
CA ALA A 100 -8.97 -3.62 -0.74
C ALA A 100 -8.49 -4.72 -1.71
N ALA A 101 -7.24 -4.64 -2.18
CA ALA A 101 -6.65 -5.63 -3.08
C ALA A 101 -6.56 -7.03 -2.45
N LEU A 102 -6.09 -7.10 -1.20
CA LEU A 102 -5.96 -8.35 -0.45
C LEU A 102 -7.34 -8.96 -0.15
N LYS A 103 -8.32 -8.14 0.19
CA LYS A 103 -9.70 -8.57 0.44
C LYS A 103 -10.35 -9.11 -0.84
N ASP A 104 -10.23 -8.38 -1.95
CA ASP A 104 -10.80 -8.77 -3.24
C ASP A 104 -10.21 -10.10 -3.76
N LYS A 105 -8.91 -10.34 -3.52
CA LYS A 105 -8.21 -11.55 -3.98
C LYS A 105 -7.98 -12.60 -2.90
N ALA A 106 -8.72 -12.58 -1.79
CA ALA A 106 -8.52 -13.50 -0.66
C ALA A 106 -8.53 -15.00 -1.06
N SER A 107 -9.43 -15.41 -1.96
CA SER A 107 -9.51 -16.78 -2.47
C SER A 107 -8.30 -17.15 -3.35
N MET A 108 -7.87 -16.23 -4.21
CA MET A 108 -6.68 -16.40 -5.06
C MET A 108 -5.42 -16.56 -4.21
N ILE A 109 -5.29 -15.75 -3.16
CA ILE A 109 -4.19 -15.83 -2.19
C ILE A 109 -4.20 -17.17 -1.46
N THR A 110 -5.36 -17.62 -0.99
CA THR A 110 -5.50 -18.91 -0.29
C THR A 110 -5.10 -20.09 -1.18
N ASN A 111 -5.53 -20.07 -2.44
CA ASN A 111 -5.16 -21.10 -3.41
C ASN A 111 -3.66 -21.07 -3.73
N TRP A 112 -3.11 -19.87 -3.94
CA TRP A 112 -1.68 -19.69 -4.18
C TRP A 112 -0.84 -20.24 -3.02
N LEU A 113 -1.22 -19.97 -1.76
CA LEU A 113 -0.51 -20.46 -0.57
C LEU A 113 -0.46 -21.98 -0.46
N ARG A 114 -1.45 -22.69 -1.02
CA ARG A 114 -1.46 -24.17 -1.09
C ARG A 114 -0.60 -24.72 -2.24
N GLY A 115 -0.31 -23.90 -3.24
CA GLY A 115 0.55 -24.27 -4.37
C GLY A 115 2.04 -24.21 -4.05
N ASN A 116 2.86 -24.28 -5.09
CA ASN A 116 4.33 -24.25 -5.01
C ASN A 116 4.96 -22.94 -5.51
N LYS A 117 4.17 -22.02 -6.08
CA LYS A 117 4.68 -20.72 -6.53
C LYS A 117 5.14 -19.88 -5.34
N THR A 118 6.28 -19.22 -5.51
CA THR A 118 6.91 -18.36 -4.49
C THR A 118 6.35 -16.94 -4.47
N GLU A 119 5.76 -16.50 -5.58
CA GLU A 119 5.23 -15.15 -5.78
C GLU A 119 3.80 -15.19 -6.31
N LEU A 120 3.03 -14.14 -6.01
CA LEU A 120 1.71 -13.87 -6.54
C LEU A 120 1.57 -12.39 -6.81
N ASP A 121 1.31 -12.00 -8.05
CA ASP A 121 1.10 -10.61 -8.41
C ASP A 121 -0.14 -10.42 -9.27
N TRP A 122 -0.72 -9.23 -9.18
CA TRP A 122 -1.84 -8.82 -10.01
C TRP A 122 -1.93 -7.30 -10.10
N SER A 123 -2.82 -6.86 -10.98
CA SER A 123 -3.21 -5.47 -11.13
C SER A 123 -4.69 -5.29 -10.82
N GLY A 124 -5.06 -4.10 -10.40
CA GLY A 124 -6.46 -3.71 -10.22
C GLY A 124 -6.65 -2.21 -10.37
N PHE A 125 -7.85 -1.77 -9.99
CA PHE A 125 -8.26 -0.36 -9.95
C PHE A 125 -8.85 -0.06 -8.58
N PHE A 126 -8.71 1.18 -8.10
CA PHE A 126 -9.29 1.64 -6.85
C PHE A 126 -9.83 3.06 -6.99
N GLY A 127 -11.07 3.28 -6.57
CA GLY A 127 -11.73 4.58 -6.68
C GLY A 127 -12.19 4.94 -8.10
N PRO A 128 -12.68 6.17 -8.31
CA PRO A 128 -13.20 6.66 -9.58
C PRO A 128 -12.17 6.61 -10.72
N ARG A 129 -12.63 6.45 -11.96
CA ARG A 129 -11.76 6.30 -13.15
C ARG A 129 -10.95 7.56 -13.48
N ASP A 130 -11.48 8.71 -13.10
CA ASP A 130 -10.89 10.04 -13.26
C ASP A 130 -9.99 10.45 -12.07
N SER A 131 -9.94 9.62 -11.02
CA SER A 131 -9.05 9.86 -9.87
C SER A 131 -7.63 9.35 -10.15
N SER A 132 -6.66 9.88 -9.39
CA SER A 132 -5.30 9.37 -9.41
C SER A 132 -4.86 8.93 -8.02
N LEU A 133 -4.26 7.74 -7.97
CA LEU A 133 -3.68 7.16 -6.76
C LEU A 133 -2.27 7.69 -6.48
N GLY A 134 -1.66 8.42 -7.41
CA GLY A 134 -0.28 8.86 -7.25
C GLY A 134 0.31 9.57 -8.46
N THR A 135 1.62 9.76 -8.40
CA THR A 135 2.42 10.41 -9.44
C THR A 135 3.49 9.45 -9.95
N VAL A 136 3.70 9.42 -11.26
CA VAL A 136 4.76 8.65 -11.93
C VAL A 136 5.94 9.56 -12.22
N TYR A 137 7.11 9.17 -11.75
CA TYR A 137 8.40 9.82 -11.95
C TYR A 137 9.28 8.98 -12.87
N TYR A 138 10.08 9.66 -13.70
CA TYR A 138 10.88 9.03 -14.74
C TYR A 138 12.37 9.28 -14.49
N ALA A 139 13.23 8.36 -14.95
CA ALA A 139 14.69 8.47 -14.81
C ALA A 139 15.28 9.76 -15.38
N ASN A 140 14.61 10.28 -16.41
CA ASN A 140 15.00 11.45 -17.19
C ASN A 140 14.26 12.73 -16.75
N GLY A 141 13.63 12.72 -15.57
CA GLY A 141 12.90 13.87 -15.02
C GLY A 141 13.79 15.12 -14.89
N THR A 142 13.19 16.29 -15.18
CA THR A 142 13.76 17.65 -15.34
C THR A 142 15.05 17.82 -16.17
N ALA A 143 16.06 16.99 -16.02
CA ALA A 143 17.31 17.03 -16.78
C ALA A 143 17.18 16.57 -18.25
N ALA A 144 16.15 15.77 -18.59
CA ALA A 144 15.87 15.33 -19.96
C ALA A 144 14.40 15.55 -20.39
N GLY A 145 13.67 16.45 -19.70
CA GLY A 145 12.44 17.07 -20.20
C GLY A 145 11.12 16.31 -20.00
N ARG A 146 11.11 15.11 -19.41
CA ARG A 146 9.85 14.39 -19.14
C ARG A 146 9.25 14.80 -17.79
N ALA A 147 8.10 15.48 -17.83
CA ALA A 147 7.38 15.88 -16.63
C ALA A 147 6.76 14.68 -15.90
N PRO A 148 6.65 14.72 -14.54
CA PRO A 148 5.87 13.75 -13.80
C PRO A 148 4.41 13.73 -14.27
N THR A 149 3.79 12.56 -14.30
CA THR A 149 2.39 12.38 -14.74
C THR A 149 1.53 11.78 -13.64
N ALA A 150 0.22 11.99 -13.70
CA ALA A 150 -0.70 11.26 -12.84
C ALA A 150 -0.65 9.76 -13.17
N ALA A 151 -0.61 8.91 -12.14
CA ALA A 151 -0.65 7.47 -12.33
C ALA A 151 -2.04 6.98 -12.79
N GLY A 152 -3.10 7.75 -12.55
CA GLY A 152 -4.48 7.26 -12.69
C GLY A 152 -4.89 6.36 -11.52
N ASN A 153 -5.99 5.61 -11.69
CA ASN A 153 -6.63 4.86 -10.62
C ASN A 153 -6.21 3.37 -10.56
N GLY A 154 -5.20 2.97 -11.33
CA GLY A 154 -4.69 1.62 -11.36
C GLY A 154 -3.68 1.36 -10.26
N TYR A 155 -3.58 0.10 -9.82
CA TYR A 155 -2.47 -0.36 -8.98
C TYR A 155 -1.87 -1.68 -9.48
N TYR A 156 -0.62 -1.91 -9.11
CA TYR A 156 0.06 -3.21 -9.14
C TYR A 156 0.35 -3.65 -7.71
N ILE A 157 0.28 -4.95 -7.43
CA ILE A 157 0.66 -5.53 -6.15
C ILE A 157 1.32 -6.89 -6.35
N LYS A 158 2.35 -7.18 -5.55
CA LYS A 158 3.03 -8.47 -5.50
C LYS A 158 3.18 -8.93 -4.05
N LEU A 159 2.83 -10.19 -3.82
CA LEU A 159 3.04 -10.92 -2.58
C LEU A 159 4.18 -11.92 -2.75
N VAL A 160 4.92 -12.12 -1.67
CA VAL A 160 5.95 -13.17 -1.56
C VAL A 160 5.70 -13.96 -0.29
N ARG A 161 5.97 -15.26 -0.35
CA ARG A 161 5.85 -16.13 0.83
C ARG A 161 6.83 -15.69 1.91
N ALA A 162 6.36 -15.69 3.15
CA ALA A 162 7.22 -15.41 4.28
C ALA A 162 8.27 -16.53 4.41
N PRO A 163 9.54 -16.19 4.66
CA PRO A 163 10.58 -17.19 4.85
C PRO A 163 10.25 -18.07 6.05
N LYS A 164 10.65 -19.34 5.96
CA LYS A 164 10.53 -20.33 7.04
C LYS A 164 11.92 -20.87 7.34
N GLY A 165 12.26 -20.95 8.62
CA GLY A 165 13.55 -21.49 9.04
C GLY A 165 13.74 -21.42 10.55
N PRO A 166 14.74 -22.13 11.09
CA PRO A 166 15.12 -22.01 12.49
C PRO A 166 15.40 -20.54 12.85
N GLY A 167 14.79 -20.04 13.92
CA GLY A 167 14.97 -18.66 14.39
C GLY A 167 14.22 -17.58 13.60
N ILE A 168 13.48 -17.93 12.53
CA ILE A 168 12.66 -16.96 11.79
C ILE A 168 11.24 -16.94 12.37
N PRO A 169 10.75 -15.79 12.88
CA PRO A 169 9.38 -15.69 13.37
C PRO A 169 8.36 -16.08 12.31
N LYS A 170 7.40 -16.92 12.68
CA LYS A 170 6.32 -17.33 11.76
C LYS A 170 5.46 -16.11 11.42
N HIS A 171 5.37 -15.77 10.13
CA HIS A 171 4.45 -14.73 9.70
C HIS A 171 3.00 -15.20 9.86
N PRO A 172 2.10 -14.41 10.49
CA PRO A 172 0.73 -14.83 10.80
C PRO A 172 -0.07 -15.21 9.55
N ARG A 173 0.24 -14.61 8.39
CA ARG A 173 -0.44 -14.87 7.11
C ARG A 173 0.33 -15.81 6.18
N GLY A 174 1.60 -16.13 6.49
CA GLY A 174 2.47 -16.94 5.63
C GLY A 174 3.00 -16.23 4.37
N TYR A 175 2.67 -14.95 4.17
CA TYR A 175 3.19 -14.07 3.11
C TYR A 175 3.25 -12.63 3.60
N TYR A 176 3.98 -11.78 2.87
CA TYR A 176 4.00 -10.32 3.03
C TYR A 176 3.81 -9.64 1.67
N VAL A 177 3.41 -8.36 1.67
CA VAL A 177 3.33 -7.53 0.46
C VAL A 177 4.74 -7.06 0.10
N GLN A 178 5.33 -7.61 -0.95
CA GLN A 178 6.67 -7.20 -1.40
C GLN A 178 6.66 -5.80 -2.01
N THR A 179 5.70 -5.53 -2.91
CA THR A 179 5.53 -4.20 -3.51
C THR A 179 4.05 -3.95 -3.82
N CYS A 180 3.63 -2.70 -3.71
CA CYS A 180 2.36 -2.20 -4.22
C CYS A 180 2.51 -0.74 -4.64
N TYR A 181 2.13 -0.41 -5.88
CA TYR A 181 2.32 0.94 -6.42
C TYR A 181 1.22 1.37 -7.40
N PRO A 182 0.98 2.69 -7.54
CA PRO A 182 0.08 3.26 -8.55
C PRO A 182 0.57 2.98 -9.98
N LYS A 183 -0.34 2.73 -10.92
CA LYS A 183 -0.01 2.51 -12.34
C LYS A 183 -0.99 3.19 -13.28
#